data_AF-A0A953Y5T0-F1
#
_entry.id   AF-A0A953Y5T0-F1
#
_cell.length_a   1.000
_cell.length_b   1.000
_cell.length_c   1.000
_cell.angle_alpha   90.00
_cell.angle_beta   90.00
_cell.angle_gamma   90.00
#
_symmetry.space_group_name_H-M   'P 1'
#
loop_
_entity.id
_entity.type
_entity.pdbx_description
1 polymer ?
#
loop_
_entity_poly.entity_id
_entity_poly.type
_entity_poly.pdbx_seq_one_letter_code
_entity_poly.pdbx_strand_id
1 'polypeptide(L)'
;MASLSGSAPRVQSPSRPRWLDVALLAALALGIGAPGLGTLTRRDEIESPSEKRLLATWPELRQPASAWRDQLQAYCDDRFGGREWLVRVDSTLHTRLLDTAPQGKVVLGEAGWLYYGDEQRGGLMGLRPLSDAQLEAWVAALHSRQRWAAAIGAHYVLLIAPDKHTIYPEHLPAGYGLPDVTPFDQLLARLASERPEIVVLDVRQALRDAKLRGSVYWPLDTHWDTNGAFVAARAVTQAAHRWFPELAPLELSEVDEVDWPSVERGLADMLAAPEEPPPLPARGLVPRAGPPPVLRAEVFADSFGEALLPLLSLRFECVAPIPLADLLRSDVPATNLVLDVIVERKLARDAPTLPARSAEDLQRVEPSRRFREAPRPLLSLEGAQLARLGVDHARSVTRGPDGLTLSGAGPAVLHLAAERLSAARLYARLELEVRAVPHGFSVLEGGRPRHVSLPPGRHALTFLKAPEEEVRVEVAAEGGSPLSLRVLRLELRGE
;
A
#
# COMPACT_ATOMS: atom_id res chain seq x y z
N MET A 1 18.29 51.37 71.04
CA MET A 1 16.85 51.01 71.11
C MET A 1 16.09 52.11 70.36
N ALA A 2 15.20 51.89 69.41
CA ALA A 2 14.34 50.73 69.17
C ALA A 2 14.10 50.48 67.67
N SER A 3 13.70 49.25 67.38
CA SER A 3 13.58 48.56 66.10
C SER A 3 12.45 49.07 65.19
N LEU A 4 12.73 49.13 63.89
CA LEU A 4 11.74 49.11 62.83
C LEU A 4 11.19 47.68 62.69
N SER A 5 9.88 47.48 62.87
CA SER A 5 9.24 46.18 62.60
C SER A 5 7.75 46.33 62.23
N GLY A 6 7.44 46.00 60.96
CA GLY A 6 6.19 45.42 60.42
C GLY A 6 4.90 46.25 60.50
N SER A 7 3.94 46.14 59.59
CA SER A 7 3.66 45.06 58.63
C SER A 7 2.77 45.57 57.49
N ALA A 8 3.04 45.14 56.25
CA ALA A 8 2.16 45.37 55.11
C ALA A 8 0.92 44.45 55.18
N PRO A 9 -0.27 44.90 54.74
CA PRO A 9 -1.48 44.08 54.75
C PRO A 9 -1.34 42.89 53.80
N ARG A 10 -1.50 41.67 54.31
CA ARG A 10 -1.63 40.45 53.49
C ARG A 10 -2.91 40.55 52.67
N VAL A 11 -2.77 40.74 51.36
CA VAL A 11 -3.84 40.48 50.39
C VAL A 11 -4.17 38.99 50.47
N GLN A 12 -5.33 38.65 51.01
CA GLN A 12 -5.85 37.29 50.93
C GLN A 12 -6.33 37.05 49.50
N SER A 13 -5.55 36.28 48.74
CA SER A 13 -6.01 35.74 47.46
C SER A 13 -7.29 34.94 47.69
N PRO A 14 -8.36 35.11 46.88
CA PRO A 14 -9.57 34.33 47.05
C PRO A 14 -9.23 32.84 46.98
N SER A 15 -9.58 32.10 48.04
CA SER A 15 -9.35 30.66 48.11
C SER A 15 -10.18 30.00 47.02
N ARG A 16 -9.53 29.43 46.01
CA ARG A 16 -10.20 28.60 45.00
C ARG A 16 -10.99 27.50 45.73
N PRO A 17 -12.25 27.27 45.38
CA PRO A 17 -13.06 26.32 46.10
C PRO A 17 -12.54 24.90 45.84
N ARG A 18 -12.36 24.11 46.90
CA ARG A 18 -11.71 22.77 46.85
C ARG A 18 -12.34 21.80 45.85
N TRP A 19 -13.63 21.96 45.54
CA TRP A 19 -14.31 21.14 44.53
C TRP A 19 -13.75 21.37 43.12
N LEU A 20 -13.23 22.56 42.84
CA LEU A 20 -12.62 22.90 41.55
C LEU A 20 -11.28 22.17 41.39
N ASP A 21 -10.49 22.07 42.44
CA ASP A 21 -9.23 21.31 42.46
C ASP A 21 -9.51 19.81 42.33
N VAL A 22 -10.53 19.30 43.03
CA VAL A 22 -10.97 17.90 42.91
C VAL A 22 -11.50 17.60 41.50
N ALA A 23 -12.26 18.52 40.90
CA ALA A 23 -12.75 18.38 39.53
C ALA A 23 -11.60 18.42 38.51
N LEU A 24 -10.60 19.28 38.70
CA LEU A 24 -9.39 19.34 37.88
C LEU A 24 -8.55 18.07 38.00
N LEU A 25 -8.35 17.57 39.21
CA LEU A 25 -7.63 16.32 39.46
C LEU A 25 -8.37 15.11 38.89
N ALA A 26 -9.70 15.07 39.01
CA ALA A 26 -10.52 14.02 38.42
C ALA A 26 -10.49 14.09 36.89
N ALA A 27 -10.59 15.29 36.30
CA ALA A 27 -10.48 15.48 34.86
C ALA A 27 -9.09 15.11 34.33
N LEU A 28 -8.02 15.43 35.06
CA LEU A 28 -6.66 15.02 34.73
C LEU A 28 -6.49 13.49 34.84
N ALA A 29 -6.99 12.88 35.92
CA ALA A 29 -6.93 11.43 36.12
C ALA A 29 -7.75 10.67 35.08
N LEU A 30 -8.92 11.19 34.69
CA LEU A 30 -9.72 10.65 33.58
C LEU A 30 -9.02 10.86 32.23
N GLY A 31 -8.42 12.03 32.00
CA GLY A 31 -7.66 12.32 30.78
C GLY A 31 -6.42 11.43 30.60
N ILE A 32 -5.77 11.05 31.70
CA ILE A 32 -4.61 10.14 31.69
C ILE A 32 -5.06 8.66 31.67
N GLY A 33 -6.13 8.32 32.40
CA GLY A 33 -6.60 6.95 32.59
C GLY A 33 -7.48 6.38 31.48
N ALA A 34 -8.29 7.24 30.82
CA ALA A 34 -9.19 6.81 29.73
C ALA A 34 -8.44 6.26 28.50
N PRO A 35 -7.30 6.86 28.07
CA PRO A 35 -6.45 6.27 27.05
C PRO A 35 -5.97 4.86 27.37
N GLY A 36 -5.58 4.63 28.64
CA GLY A 36 -5.15 3.32 29.14
C GLY A 36 -6.25 2.26 29.07
N LEU A 37 -7.50 2.61 29.36
CA LEU A 37 -8.65 1.72 29.21
C LEU A 37 -8.96 1.39 27.75
N GLY A 38 -8.77 2.35 26.83
CA GLY A 38 -8.96 2.14 25.38
C GLY A 38 -7.93 1.20 24.74
N THR A 39 -6.76 0.99 25.37
CA THR A 39 -5.79 -0.02 24.91
C THR A 39 -6.32 -1.45 24.99
N LEU A 40 -7.19 -1.72 25.97
CA LEU A 40 -7.76 -3.05 26.22
C LEU A 40 -8.79 -3.44 25.15
N THR A 41 -9.42 -2.46 24.50
CA THR A 41 -10.40 -2.65 23.42
C THR A 41 -9.77 -2.75 22.03
N ARG A 42 -8.49 -2.37 21.87
CA ARG A 42 -7.73 -2.43 20.59
C ARG A 42 -6.74 -3.60 20.51
N ARG A 43 -6.97 -4.66 21.28
CA ARG A 43 -6.09 -5.85 21.29
C ARG A 43 -6.09 -6.61 19.96
N ASP A 44 -7.20 -6.57 19.22
CA ASP A 44 -7.38 -7.36 18.00
C ASP A 44 -7.04 -6.59 16.71
N GLU A 45 -6.70 -5.30 16.79
CA GLU A 45 -6.23 -4.53 15.61
C GLU A 45 -4.82 -5.02 15.21
N ILE A 46 -4.64 -5.33 13.93
CA ILE A 46 -3.38 -5.87 13.38
C ILE A 46 -2.60 -4.77 12.63
N GLU A 47 -3.30 -3.76 12.13
CA GLU A 47 -2.77 -2.72 11.26
C GLU A 47 -3.17 -1.31 11.74
N SER A 48 -2.28 -0.34 11.53
CA SER A 48 -2.56 1.07 11.79
C SER A 48 -3.49 1.65 10.72
N PRO A 49 -4.68 2.18 11.08
CA PRO A 49 -5.61 2.77 10.11
C PRO A 49 -5.01 3.98 9.37
N SER A 50 -4.13 4.75 10.02
CA SER A 50 -3.53 5.96 9.45
C SER A 50 -2.18 5.73 8.79
N GLU A 51 -1.37 4.80 9.30
CA GLU A 51 -0.02 4.55 8.77
C GLU A 51 0.04 3.35 7.80
N LYS A 52 -1.08 2.64 7.57
CA LYS A 52 -1.19 1.46 6.66
C LYS A 52 0.00 0.50 6.80
N ARG A 53 0.36 0.21 8.07
CA ARG A 53 1.46 -0.67 8.46
C ARG A 53 1.04 -1.56 9.62
N LEU A 54 1.65 -2.74 9.70
CA LEU A 54 1.45 -3.66 10.82
C LEU A 54 1.81 -2.98 12.15
N LEU A 55 0.91 -3.11 13.12
CA LEU A 55 1.13 -2.64 14.49
C LEU A 55 2.12 -3.55 15.19
N ALA A 56 2.94 -2.97 16.07
CA ALA A 56 3.84 -3.72 16.92
C ALA A 56 3.08 -4.80 17.71
N THR A 57 3.69 -5.98 17.79
CA THR A 57 3.16 -7.15 18.49
C THR A 57 3.59 -7.16 19.94
N TRP A 58 2.83 -7.88 20.78
CA TRP A 58 3.16 -8.02 22.19
C TRP A 58 4.53 -8.70 22.33
N PRO A 59 5.43 -8.17 23.18
CA PRO A 59 6.77 -8.71 23.33
C PRO A 59 6.74 -10.12 23.94
N GLU A 60 7.46 -11.06 23.33
CA GLU A 60 7.61 -12.41 23.89
C GLU A 60 8.41 -12.37 25.19
N LEU A 61 8.12 -13.23 26.17
CA LEU A 61 8.81 -13.23 27.46
C LEU A 61 10.26 -13.78 27.38
N ARG A 62 10.67 -14.36 26.25
CA ARG A 62 11.95 -15.07 26.08
C ARG A 62 12.99 -14.27 25.27
N GLN A 63 13.04 -12.96 25.46
CA GLN A 63 14.00 -12.07 24.80
C GLN A 63 14.79 -11.23 25.80
N PRO A 64 15.96 -10.70 25.41
CA PRO A 64 16.77 -9.82 26.25
C PRO A 64 15.96 -8.61 26.74
N ALA A 65 16.24 -8.15 27.97
CA ALA A 65 15.46 -7.08 28.61
C ALA A 65 15.46 -5.73 27.87
N SER A 66 16.47 -5.44 27.04
CA SER A 66 16.47 -4.26 26.16
C SER A 66 15.47 -4.45 25.00
N ALA A 67 15.61 -5.52 24.23
CA ALA A 67 14.70 -5.85 23.12
C ALA A 67 13.24 -5.98 23.57
N TRP A 68 13.01 -6.56 24.76
CA TRP A 68 11.69 -6.63 25.37
C TRP A 68 11.11 -5.25 25.68
N ARG A 69 11.92 -4.33 26.22
CA ARG A 69 11.50 -2.95 26.51
C ARG A 69 11.23 -2.15 25.24
N ASP A 70 12.09 -2.26 24.23
CA ASP A 70 11.92 -1.55 22.97
C ASP A 70 10.65 -2.01 22.24
N GLN A 71 10.39 -3.33 22.24
CA GLN A 71 9.19 -3.88 21.64
C GLN A 71 7.93 -3.59 22.47
N LEU A 72 8.03 -3.56 23.81
CA LEU A 72 6.94 -3.10 24.67
C LEU A 72 6.62 -1.62 24.42
N GLN A 73 7.64 -0.79 24.31
CA GLN A 73 7.52 0.64 24.00
C GLN A 73 6.81 0.81 22.65
N ALA A 74 7.28 0.13 21.60
CA ALA A 74 6.64 0.15 20.29
C ALA A 74 5.18 -0.36 20.35
N TYR A 75 4.90 -1.41 21.12
CA TYR A 75 3.53 -1.92 21.32
C TYR A 75 2.62 -0.90 22.00
N CYS A 76 3.11 -0.26 23.07
CA CYS A 76 2.38 0.78 23.79
C CYS A 76 2.16 2.01 22.93
N ASP A 77 3.16 2.45 22.18
CA ASP A 77 3.10 3.61 21.28
C ASP A 77 2.10 3.38 20.14
N ASP A 78 2.06 2.17 19.59
CA ASP A 78 1.16 1.80 18.49
C ASP A 78 -0.30 1.58 18.95
N ARG A 79 -0.53 1.10 20.19
CA ARG A 79 -1.87 0.67 20.66
C ARG A 79 -2.48 1.54 21.75
N PHE A 80 -1.91 2.71 22.04
CA PHE A 80 -2.44 3.65 23.03
C PHE A 80 -3.86 4.12 22.66
N GLY A 81 -4.86 3.80 23.48
CA GLY A 81 -6.26 4.16 23.23
C GLY A 81 -6.46 5.67 23.27
N GLY A 82 -7.31 6.24 22.41
CA GLY A 82 -7.52 7.69 22.39
C GLY A 82 -6.37 8.52 21.79
N ARG A 83 -5.30 7.89 21.28
CA ARG A 83 -4.22 8.57 20.53
C ARG A 83 -4.76 9.43 19.40
N GLU A 84 -5.70 8.92 18.60
CA GLU A 84 -6.30 9.71 17.51
C GLU A 84 -7.00 10.98 18.01
N TRP A 85 -7.62 10.95 19.19
CA TRP A 85 -8.24 12.14 19.77
C TRP A 85 -7.19 13.13 20.29
N LEU A 86 -6.12 12.65 20.93
CA LEU A 86 -5.01 13.50 21.37
C LEU A 86 -4.25 14.09 20.19
N VAL A 87 -3.95 13.29 19.17
CA VAL A 87 -3.39 13.74 17.89
C VAL A 87 -4.32 14.71 17.19
N ARG A 88 -5.65 14.49 17.20
CA ARG A 88 -6.64 15.46 16.69
C ARG A 88 -6.55 16.81 17.38
N VAL A 89 -6.52 16.82 18.70
CA VAL A 89 -6.46 18.03 19.51
C VAL A 89 -5.14 18.76 19.26
N ASP A 90 -4.03 18.02 19.28
CA ASP A 90 -2.68 18.53 19.02
C ASP A 90 -2.55 19.09 17.59
N SER A 91 -2.98 18.32 16.59
CA SER A 91 -3.11 18.71 15.17
C SER A 91 -3.95 19.96 14.98
N THR A 92 -5.15 20.00 15.54
CA THR A 92 -6.04 21.15 15.40
C THR A 92 -5.47 22.41 16.07
N LEU A 93 -4.78 22.27 17.21
CA LEU A 93 -4.13 23.38 17.89
C LEU A 93 -2.93 23.87 17.07
N HIS A 94 -2.05 22.98 16.62
CA HIS A 94 -0.85 23.34 15.86
C HIS A 94 -1.15 23.87 14.44
N THR A 95 -2.13 23.30 13.73
CA THR A 95 -2.51 23.78 12.39
C THR A 95 -3.23 25.13 12.46
N ARG A 96 -4.11 25.37 13.44
CA ARG A 96 -4.88 26.63 13.52
C ARG A 96 -4.19 27.77 14.27
N LEU A 97 -3.29 27.47 15.21
CA LEU A 97 -2.60 28.50 16.01
C LEU A 97 -1.16 28.76 15.55
N LEU A 98 -0.51 27.79 14.89
CA LEU A 98 0.94 27.85 14.62
C LEU A 98 1.32 27.60 13.15
N ASP A 99 0.37 27.26 12.25
CA ASP A 99 0.65 26.89 10.84
C ASP A 99 1.75 25.82 10.70
N THR A 100 1.89 24.97 11.72
CA THR A 100 2.89 23.88 11.77
C THR A 100 2.16 22.54 11.88
N ALA A 101 2.63 21.51 11.19
CA ALA A 101 2.19 20.13 11.47
C ALA A 101 2.80 19.66 12.80
N PRO A 102 2.03 19.04 13.71
CA PRO A 102 2.57 18.55 14.99
C PRO A 102 3.46 17.32 14.86
N GLN A 103 3.39 16.62 13.73
CA GLN A 103 4.17 15.41 13.47
C GLN A 103 5.15 15.70 12.35
N GLY A 104 6.45 15.55 12.61
CA GLY A 104 7.52 15.71 11.61
C GLY A 104 7.41 14.76 10.40
N LYS A 105 6.41 13.87 10.38
CA LYS A 105 6.07 12.96 9.27
C LYS A 105 5.18 13.59 8.19
N VAL A 106 4.58 14.76 8.42
CA VAL A 106 3.73 15.44 7.42
C VAL A 106 4.16 16.89 7.27
N VAL A 107 4.39 17.32 6.03
CA VAL A 107 4.64 18.72 5.67
C VAL A 107 3.35 19.29 5.07
N LEU A 108 2.85 20.38 5.64
CA LEU A 108 1.69 21.11 5.13
C LEU A 108 2.14 21.93 3.93
N GLY A 109 1.60 21.65 2.75
CA GLY A 109 1.80 22.41 1.53
C GLY A 109 0.75 23.50 1.31
N GLU A 110 0.91 24.22 0.21
CA GLU A 110 -0.05 25.23 -0.24
C GLU A 110 -1.31 24.57 -0.84
N ALA A 111 -2.43 25.32 -0.86
CA ALA A 111 -3.71 24.87 -1.43
C ALA A 111 -4.23 23.51 -0.88
N GLY A 112 -3.91 23.19 0.37
CA GLY A 112 -4.37 21.97 1.04
C GLY A 112 -3.61 20.69 0.66
N TRP A 113 -2.47 20.80 -0.04
CA TRP A 113 -1.61 19.66 -0.32
C TRP A 113 -0.84 19.23 0.93
N LEU A 114 -0.70 17.92 1.13
CA LEU A 114 0.11 17.35 2.22
C LEU A 114 1.29 16.58 1.65
N TYR A 115 2.47 16.64 2.25
CA TYR A 115 3.65 15.91 1.80
C TYR A 115 4.21 15.03 2.90
N TYR A 116 4.91 13.96 2.52
CA TYR A 116 5.56 13.07 3.49
C TYR A 116 6.86 13.69 4.00
N GLY A 117 6.88 13.99 5.29
CA GLY A 117 8.01 14.59 6.00
C GLY A 117 8.99 13.57 6.57
N ASP A 118 10.23 14.00 6.73
CA ASP A 118 11.28 13.34 7.49
C ASP A 118 11.23 13.79 8.96
N GLU A 119 10.69 12.91 9.80
CA GLU A 119 10.47 13.13 11.23
C GLU A 119 11.73 13.54 11.99
N GLN A 120 12.91 13.08 11.55
CA GLN A 120 14.15 13.37 12.27
C GLN A 120 14.76 14.73 11.95
N ARG A 121 14.35 15.35 10.83
CA ARG A 121 15.05 16.51 10.27
C ARG A 121 14.15 17.65 9.83
N GLY A 122 12.83 17.47 9.88
CA GLY A 122 11.85 18.50 9.52
C GLY A 122 11.84 18.88 8.03
N GLY A 123 12.30 17.98 7.16
CA GLY A 123 12.37 18.16 5.70
C GLY A 123 11.48 17.17 4.95
N LEU A 124 11.59 17.11 3.62
CA LEU A 124 10.90 16.10 2.80
C LEU A 124 11.65 14.76 2.87
N MET A 125 10.89 13.66 3.00
CA MET A 125 11.46 12.32 3.00
C MET A 125 12.10 11.99 1.64
N GLY A 126 13.23 11.27 1.65
CA GLY A 126 13.80 10.71 0.43
C GLY A 126 14.77 11.60 -0.35
N LEU A 127 15.03 12.83 0.12
CA LEU A 127 15.91 13.78 -0.57
C LEU A 127 17.39 13.67 -0.18
N ARG A 128 17.74 12.78 0.76
CA ARG A 128 19.13 12.63 1.21
C ARG A 128 19.95 11.92 0.14
N PRO A 129 21.07 12.52 -0.34
CA PRO A 129 21.95 11.87 -1.30
C PRO A 129 22.45 10.51 -0.79
N LEU A 130 22.52 9.56 -1.70
CA LEU A 130 23.12 8.26 -1.47
C LEU A 130 24.64 8.41 -1.35
N SER A 131 25.21 7.73 -0.36
CA SER A 131 26.65 7.47 -0.34
C SER A 131 27.03 6.47 -1.44
N ASP A 132 28.29 6.48 -1.87
CA ASP A 132 28.79 5.51 -2.85
C ASP A 132 28.50 4.06 -2.42
N ALA A 133 28.68 3.73 -1.14
CA ALA A 133 28.38 2.40 -0.61
C ALA A 133 26.90 2.02 -0.73
N GLN A 134 25.98 2.96 -0.50
CA GLN A 134 24.54 2.72 -0.69
C GLN A 134 24.20 2.55 -2.18
N LEU A 135 24.82 3.34 -3.04
CA LEU A 135 24.65 3.27 -4.48
C LEU A 135 25.14 1.93 -5.04
N GLU A 136 26.34 1.48 -4.63
CA GLU A 136 26.86 0.14 -4.97
C GLU A 136 25.92 -0.97 -4.50
N ALA A 137 25.38 -0.86 -3.27
CA ALA A 137 24.47 -1.85 -2.73
C ALA A 137 23.18 -1.95 -3.57
N TRP A 138 22.60 -0.81 -3.96
CA TRP A 138 21.42 -0.76 -4.83
C TRP A 138 21.72 -1.38 -6.19
N VAL A 139 22.81 -0.97 -6.84
CA VAL A 139 23.24 -1.50 -8.14
C VAL A 139 23.45 -3.02 -8.07
N ALA A 140 24.18 -3.51 -7.07
CA ALA A 140 24.44 -4.94 -6.91
C ALA A 140 23.14 -5.74 -6.72
N ALA A 141 22.20 -5.21 -5.94
CA ALA A 141 20.92 -5.84 -5.69
C ALA A 141 20.03 -5.89 -6.97
N LEU A 142 20.01 -4.81 -7.75
CA LEU A 142 19.27 -4.73 -9.01
C LEU A 142 19.87 -5.65 -10.08
N HIS A 143 21.20 -5.73 -10.20
CA HIS A 143 21.86 -6.71 -11.08
C HIS A 143 21.64 -8.15 -10.62
N SER A 144 21.59 -8.40 -9.31
CA SER A 144 21.20 -9.70 -8.79
C SER A 144 19.80 -10.07 -9.25
N ARG A 145 18.86 -9.13 -9.25
CA ARG A 145 17.49 -9.36 -9.71
C ARG A 145 17.42 -9.58 -11.22
N GLN A 146 18.13 -8.77 -11.99
CA GLN A 146 18.22 -8.90 -13.44
C GLN A 146 18.79 -10.26 -13.86
N ARG A 147 19.89 -10.70 -13.24
CA ARG A 147 20.48 -12.04 -13.49
C ARG A 147 19.52 -13.16 -13.13
N TRP A 148 18.75 -13.00 -12.06
CA TRP A 148 17.74 -13.98 -11.71
C TRP A 148 16.61 -14.05 -12.75
N ALA A 149 16.07 -12.91 -13.18
CA ALA A 149 15.07 -12.86 -14.24
C ALA A 149 15.58 -13.55 -15.51
N ALA A 150 16.83 -13.27 -15.91
CA ALA A 150 17.46 -13.93 -17.05
C ALA A 150 17.61 -15.44 -16.86
N ALA A 151 17.97 -15.91 -15.66
CA ALA A 151 18.13 -17.33 -15.35
C ALA A 151 16.80 -18.12 -15.45
N ILE A 152 15.66 -17.47 -15.15
CA ILE A 152 14.33 -18.06 -15.33
C ILE A 152 13.72 -17.81 -16.71
N GLY A 153 14.45 -17.16 -17.63
CA GLY A 153 13.98 -16.82 -18.98
C GLY A 153 13.01 -15.63 -19.05
N ALA A 154 12.95 -14.80 -18.02
CA ALA A 154 12.11 -13.61 -17.93
C ALA A 154 12.89 -12.32 -18.28
N HIS A 155 12.16 -11.30 -18.72
CA HIS A 155 12.70 -9.94 -18.83
C HIS A 155 12.60 -9.19 -17.49
N TYR A 156 13.55 -8.30 -17.22
CA TYR A 156 13.56 -7.50 -15.99
C TYR A 156 13.28 -6.03 -16.29
N VAL A 157 12.36 -5.46 -15.53
CA VAL A 157 12.01 -4.04 -15.57
C VAL A 157 12.03 -3.48 -14.15
N LEU A 158 12.71 -2.35 -13.98
CA LEU A 158 12.67 -1.53 -12.77
C LEU A 158 11.83 -0.29 -13.04
N LEU A 159 10.77 -0.08 -12.27
CA LEU A 159 10.02 1.17 -12.23
C LEU A 159 10.29 1.87 -10.91
N ILE A 160 10.77 3.11 -11.00
CA ILE A 160 10.97 3.96 -9.83
C ILE A 160 9.84 5.00 -9.82
N ALA A 161 8.95 4.87 -8.84
CA ALA A 161 7.84 5.79 -8.65
C ALA A 161 8.38 7.08 -8.00
N PRO A 162 8.24 8.24 -8.65
CA PRO A 162 8.67 9.49 -8.04
C PRO A 162 7.79 9.85 -6.85
N ASP A 163 8.34 10.63 -5.95
CA ASP A 163 7.63 11.20 -4.85
C ASP A 163 6.76 12.37 -5.31
N LYS A 164 5.71 12.66 -4.52
CA LYS A 164 4.75 13.72 -4.85
C LYS A 164 5.42 15.09 -4.98
N HIS A 165 6.46 15.37 -4.20
CA HIS A 165 7.22 16.62 -4.28
C HIS A 165 8.02 16.76 -5.59
N THR A 166 8.42 15.66 -6.22
CA THR A 166 9.13 15.65 -7.52
C THR A 166 8.20 16.00 -8.69
N ILE A 167 6.90 15.71 -8.56
CA ILE A 167 5.88 15.98 -9.58
C ILE A 167 5.10 17.27 -9.30
N TYR A 168 4.84 17.57 -8.03
CA TYR A 168 4.17 18.78 -7.54
C TYR A 168 5.07 19.62 -6.63
N PRO A 169 6.19 20.18 -7.13
CA PRO A 169 7.00 21.11 -6.34
C PRO A 169 6.27 22.44 -6.08
N GLU A 170 5.33 22.85 -6.93
CA GLU A 170 4.66 24.14 -6.83
C GLU A 170 3.63 24.26 -5.70
N HIS A 171 3.27 23.16 -5.04
CA HIS A 171 2.44 23.21 -3.83
C HIS A 171 3.26 22.99 -2.56
N LEU A 172 4.59 22.93 -2.64
CA LEU A 172 5.44 22.97 -1.45
C LEU A 172 5.41 24.38 -0.83
N PRO A 173 5.57 24.50 0.50
CA PRO A 173 5.65 25.81 1.14
C PRO A 173 6.85 26.62 0.66
N ALA A 174 6.69 27.93 0.61
CA ALA A 174 7.78 28.86 0.34
C ALA A 174 9.02 28.56 1.23
N GLY A 175 10.18 28.37 0.60
CA GLY A 175 11.44 28.06 1.28
C GLY A 175 11.82 26.58 1.35
N TYR A 176 10.94 25.66 0.94
CA TYR A 176 11.32 24.25 0.73
C TYR A 176 12.06 24.10 -0.59
N GLY A 177 13.37 23.85 -0.51
CA GLY A 177 14.21 23.56 -1.67
C GLY A 177 14.24 22.08 -2.01
N LEU A 178 14.06 21.75 -3.28
CA LEU A 178 14.42 20.44 -3.81
C LEU A 178 15.90 20.46 -4.25
N PRO A 179 16.66 19.36 -4.03
CA PRO A 179 18.03 19.28 -4.51
C PRO A 179 18.06 19.22 -6.04
N ASP A 180 19.14 19.75 -6.63
CA ASP A 180 19.37 19.67 -8.08
C ASP A 180 19.56 18.22 -8.57
N VAL A 181 20.09 17.35 -7.69
CA VAL A 181 20.33 15.93 -7.93
C VAL A 181 19.67 15.12 -6.83
N THR A 182 18.67 14.32 -7.21
CA THR A 182 17.97 13.42 -6.28
C THR A 182 18.67 12.06 -6.17
N PRO A 183 18.39 11.25 -5.13
CA PRO A 183 18.80 9.85 -5.08
C PRO A 183 18.40 9.03 -6.30
N PHE A 184 17.24 9.34 -6.90
CA PHE A 184 16.81 8.73 -8.14
C PHE A 184 17.76 9.10 -9.30
N ASP A 185 18.14 10.37 -9.43
CA ASP A 185 19.10 10.81 -10.45
C ASP A 185 20.48 10.17 -10.26
N GLN A 186 20.94 10.01 -9.02
CA GLN A 186 22.20 9.31 -8.71
C GLN A 186 22.16 7.86 -9.17
N LEU A 187 21.05 7.15 -8.89
CA LEU A 187 20.88 5.76 -9.30
C LEU A 187 20.78 5.62 -10.82
N LEU A 188 20.02 6.49 -11.49
CA LEU A 188 19.91 6.51 -12.96
C LEU A 188 21.26 6.75 -13.62
N ALA A 189 21.99 7.78 -13.16
CA ALA A 189 23.32 8.10 -13.68
C ALA A 189 24.28 6.93 -13.50
N ARG A 190 24.18 6.22 -12.36
CA ARG A 190 25.03 5.06 -12.12
C ARG A 190 24.68 3.88 -13.01
N LEU A 191 23.41 3.49 -13.08
CA LEU A 191 22.97 2.37 -13.91
C LEU A 191 23.28 2.61 -15.40
N ALA A 192 23.16 3.85 -15.87
CA ALA A 192 23.50 4.22 -17.25
C ALA A 192 25.01 4.10 -17.58
N SER A 193 25.88 4.11 -16.55
CA SER A 193 27.33 3.96 -16.74
C SER A 193 27.80 2.51 -16.87
N GLU A 194 26.92 1.53 -16.62
CA GLU A 194 27.26 0.11 -16.55
C GLU A 194 26.75 -0.70 -17.77
N ARG A 195 27.33 -1.89 -18.00
CA ARG A 195 26.86 -2.86 -18.99
C ARG A 195 26.77 -4.27 -18.37
N PRO A 196 25.72 -5.07 -18.63
CA PRO A 196 24.51 -4.79 -19.41
C PRO A 196 23.53 -3.85 -18.69
N GLU A 197 22.73 -3.11 -19.47
CA GLU A 197 21.79 -2.11 -18.96
C GLU A 197 20.53 -2.77 -18.36
N ILE A 198 20.11 -2.29 -17.19
CA ILE A 198 18.81 -2.60 -16.59
C ILE A 198 17.78 -1.69 -17.24
N VAL A 199 16.63 -2.22 -17.68
CA VAL A 199 15.55 -1.38 -18.19
C VAL A 199 14.90 -0.64 -17.02
N VAL A 200 15.25 0.64 -16.88
CA VAL A 200 14.67 1.53 -15.87
C VAL A 200 13.59 2.41 -16.50
N LEU A 201 12.40 2.42 -15.91
CA LEU A 201 11.29 3.27 -16.30
C LEU A 201 11.27 4.52 -15.42
N ASP A 202 11.76 5.62 -15.97
CA ASP A 202 11.57 6.96 -15.42
C ASP A 202 10.26 7.56 -15.95
N VAL A 203 9.24 7.59 -15.08
CA VAL A 203 7.91 8.10 -15.41
C VAL A 203 7.72 9.58 -15.05
N ARG A 204 8.76 10.29 -14.57
CA ARG A 204 8.64 11.69 -14.11
C ARG A 204 8.10 12.61 -15.19
N GLN A 205 8.63 12.52 -16.41
CA GLN A 205 8.16 13.36 -17.51
C GLN A 205 6.73 13.00 -17.93
N ALA A 206 6.42 11.70 -18.06
CA ALA A 206 5.08 11.25 -18.44
C ALA A 206 4.02 11.68 -17.41
N LEU A 207 4.36 11.67 -16.11
CA LEU A 207 3.50 12.16 -15.04
C LEU A 207 3.32 13.69 -15.11
N ARG A 208 4.38 14.46 -15.38
CA ARG A 208 4.27 15.92 -15.60
C ARG A 208 3.40 16.26 -16.81
N ASP A 209 3.51 15.51 -17.89
CA ASP A 209 2.68 15.71 -19.08
C ASP A 209 1.22 15.34 -18.83
N ALA A 210 0.96 14.32 -18.00
CA ALA A 210 -0.39 13.92 -17.60
C ALA A 210 -1.02 14.89 -16.61
N LYS A 211 -0.22 15.45 -15.69
CA LYS A 211 -0.62 16.50 -14.75
C LYS A 211 -1.27 17.72 -15.42
N LEU A 212 -0.89 18.02 -16.67
CA LEU A 212 -1.50 19.10 -17.46
C LEU A 212 -2.99 18.86 -17.81
N ARG A 213 -3.47 17.61 -17.70
CA ARG A 213 -4.85 17.21 -18.05
C ARG A 213 -5.71 16.87 -16.84
N GLY A 214 -5.11 16.66 -15.68
CA GLY A 214 -5.79 16.26 -14.46
C GLY A 214 -4.79 15.93 -13.37
N SER A 215 -5.28 15.67 -12.15
CA SER A 215 -4.38 15.23 -11.09
C SER A 215 -3.76 13.87 -11.46
N VAL A 216 -2.55 13.65 -10.95
CA VAL A 216 -1.84 12.36 -10.99
C VAL A 216 -1.43 11.88 -9.59
N TYR A 217 -1.72 12.67 -8.56
CA TYR A 217 -1.50 12.33 -7.15
C TYR A 217 -2.67 12.79 -6.30
N TRP A 218 -2.90 12.08 -5.20
CA TRP A 218 -3.86 12.49 -4.19
C TRP A 218 -3.30 13.67 -3.37
N PRO A 219 -4.03 14.79 -3.22
CA PRO A 219 -3.55 15.94 -2.44
C PRO A 219 -3.30 15.59 -0.97
N LEU A 220 -4.11 14.71 -0.39
CA LEU A 220 -4.10 14.33 1.03
C LEU A 220 -3.40 12.99 1.34
N ASP A 221 -2.80 12.34 0.33
CA ASP A 221 -2.10 11.07 0.47
C ASP A 221 -0.69 11.16 -0.12
N THR A 222 0.17 10.20 0.20
CA THR A 222 1.49 10.04 -0.41
C THR A 222 1.44 9.48 -1.83
N HIS A 223 0.41 8.70 -2.18
CA HIS A 223 0.33 7.92 -3.41
C HIS A 223 -0.10 8.75 -4.63
N TRP A 224 0.25 8.25 -5.82
CA TRP A 224 -0.40 8.68 -7.05
C TRP A 224 -1.91 8.37 -7.01
N ASP A 225 -2.69 9.10 -7.80
CA ASP A 225 -4.07 8.70 -8.07
C ASP A 225 -4.13 7.67 -9.20
N THR A 226 -5.34 7.30 -9.63
CA THR A 226 -5.52 6.31 -10.71
C THR A 226 -5.05 6.81 -12.08
N ASN A 227 -5.02 8.13 -12.34
CA ASN A 227 -4.39 8.66 -13.55
C ASN A 227 -2.88 8.47 -13.52
N GLY A 228 -2.25 8.76 -12.37
CA GLY A 228 -0.81 8.53 -12.18
C GLY A 228 -0.45 7.05 -12.28
N ALA A 229 -1.25 6.16 -11.67
CA ALA A 229 -1.09 4.72 -11.80
C ALA A 229 -1.26 4.23 -13.25
N PHE A 230 -2.22 4.80 -14.01
CA PHE A 230 -2.38 4.51 -15.44
C PHE A 230 -1.15 4.90 -16.25
N VAL A 231 -0.59 6.08 -16.02
CA VAL A 231 0.65 6.53 -16.69
C VAL A 231 1.79 5.54 -16.42
N ALA A 232 1.97 5.11 -15.17
CA ALA A 232 3.00 4.15 -14.79
C ALA A 232 2.76 2.75 -15.42
N ALA A 233 1.54 2.22 -15.35
CA ALA A 233 1.18 0.93 -15.93
C ALA A 233 1.32 0.93 -17.47
N ARG A 234 1.00 2.05 -18.14
CA ARG A 234 1.22 2.22 -19.57
C ARG A 234 2.70 2.17 -19.92
N ALA A 235 3.56 2.81 -19.13
CA ALA A 235 5.01 2.73 -19.33
C ALA A 235 5.54 1.29 -19.22
N VAL A 236 5.04 0.51 -18.24
CA VAL A 236 5.39 -0.91 -18.08
C VAL A 236 4.96 -1.73 -19.30
N THR A 237 3.71 -1.61 -19.73
CA THR A 237 3.19 -2.37 -20.89
C THR A 237 3.86 -1.96 -22.20
N GLN A 238 4.20 -0.67 -22.35
CA GLN A 238 4.96 -0.16 -23.50
C GLN A 238 6.41 -0.67 -23.52
N ALA A 239 7.06 -0.81 -22.36
CA ALA A 239 8.38 -1.42 -22.28
C ALA A 239 8.31 -2.91 -22.64
N ALA A 240 7.32 -3.63 -22.10
CA ALA A 240 7.11 -5.04 -22.35
C ALA A 240 6.78 -5.37 -23.83
N HIS A 241 6.10 -4.46 -24.54
CA HIS A 241 5.79 -4.60 -25.97
C HIS A 241 7.04 -4.85 -26.83
N ARG A 242 8.22 -4.39 -26.39
CA ARG A 242 9.49 -4.63 -27.10
C ARG A 242 9.88 -6.11 -27.16
N TRP A 243 9.45 -6.89 -26.17
CA TRP A 243 9.73 -8.32 -26.07
C TRP A 243 8.52 -9.19 -26.42
N PHE A 244 7.32 -8.63 -26.26
CA PHE A 244 6.04 -9.29 -26.53
C PHE A 244 5.20 -8.42 -27.48
N PRO A 245 5.48 -8.42 -28.80
CA PRO A 245 4.78 -7.58 -29.77
C PRO A 245 3.25 -7.79 -29.80
N GLU A 246 2.78 -8.96 -29.35
CA GLU A 246 1.38 -9.29 -29.17
C GLU A 246 0.69 -8.50 -28.04
N LEU A 247 1.45 -7.93 -27.10
CA LEU A 247 0.93 -7.05 -26.06
C LEU A 247 0.81 -5.61 -26.60
N ALA A 248 -0.39 -5.14 -26.89
CA ALA A 248 -0.59 -3.71 -27.09
C ALA A 248 -0.32 -2.94 -25.78
N PRO A 249 0.36 -1.77 -25.81
CA PRO A 249 0.40 -0.86 -24.67
C PRO A 249 -1.01 -0.52 -24.16
N LEU A 250 -1.14 -0.15 -22.88
CA LEU A 250 -2.42 0.30 -22.34
C LEU A 250 -2.90 1.58 -23.02
N GLU A 251 -4.17 1.62 -23.38
CA GLU A 251 -4.82 2.77 -24.00
C GLU A 251 -5.98 3.30 -23.16
N LEU A 252 -6.27 4.61 -23.28
CA LEU A 252 -7.35 5.26 -22.53
C LEU A 252 -8.74 4.69 -22.86
N SER A 253 -8.90 4.07 -24.04
CA SER A 253 -10.14 3.39 -24.42
C SER A 253 -10.42 2.11 -23.61
N GLU A 254 -9.43 1.61 -22.87
CA GLU A 254 -9.53 0.40 -22.05
C GLU A 254 -9.82 0.71 -20.58
N VAL A 255 -9.99 1.99 -20.24
CA VAL A 255 -10.39 2.43 -18.92
C VAL A 255 -11.68 3.22 -18.98
N ASP A 256 -12.43 3.22 -17.89
CA ASP A 256 -13.59 4.06 -17.66
C ASP A 256 -13.23 5.15 -16.66
N GLU A 257 -13.66 6.38 -16.95
CA GLU A 257 -13.68 7.44 -15.94
C GLU A 257 -14.84 7.19 -14.98
N VAL A 258 -14.53 7.16 -13.69
CA VAL A 258 -15.53 7.02 -12.62
C VAL A 258 -15.37 8.14 -11.61
N ASP A 259 -16.48 8.53 -10.99
CA ASP A 259 -16.44 9.39 -9.82
C ASP A 259 -15.88 8.59 -8.65
N TRP A 260 -14.69 8.96 -8.20
CA TRP A 260 -14.06 8.33 -7.05
C TRP A 260 -14.73 8.85 -5.77
N PRO A 261 -15.29 7.97 -4.93
CA PRO A 261 -16.19 8.36 -3.84
C PRO A 261 -15.49 9.01 -2.65
N SER A 262 -14.18 8.78 -2.48
CA SER A 262 -13.40 9.40 -1.42
C SER A 262 -11.93 9.51 -1.82
N VAL A 263 -11.39 10.72 -1.78
CA VAL A 263 -9.95 10.98 -1.96
C VAL A 263 -9.15 10.16 -0.94
N GLU A 264 -8.13 9.43 -1.38
CA GLU A 264 -7.20 8.82 -0.42
C GLU A 264 -6.55 9.91 0.43
N ARG A 265 -6.45 9.65 1.73
CA ARG A 265 -6.16 10.69 2.71
C ARG A 265 -5.18 10.25 3.81
N GLY A 266 -4.28 9.32 3.51
CA GLY A 266 -3.37 8.74 4.49
C GLY A 266 -2.53 9.77 5.27
N LEU A 267 -2.11 10.88 4.64
CA LEU A 267 -1.42 11.96 5.35
C LEU A 267 -2.39 12.78 6.22
N ALA A 268 -3.62 13.00 5.76
CA ALA A 268 -4.64 13.68 6.55
C ALA A 268 -5.08 12.83 7.75
N ASP A 269 -5.13 11.50 7.61
CA ASP A 269 -5.40 10.55 8.69
C ASP A 269 -4.28 10.55 9.73
N MET A 270 -3.01 10.68 9.32
CA MET A 270 -1.87 10.88 10.24
C MET A 270 -2.01 12.17 11.05
N LEU A 271 -2.49 13.25 10.42
CA LEU A 271 -2.84 14.50 11.08
C LEU A 271 -4.17 14.43 11.86
N ALA A 272 -4.88 13.31 11.74
CA ALA A 272 -6.23 13.10 12.22
C ALA A 272 -7.18 14.26 11.86
N ALA A 273 -6.99 14.86 10.67
CA ALA A 273 -7.80 15.97 10.20
C ALA A 273 -9.29 15.55 10.10
N PRO A 274 -10.24 16.45 10.39
CA PRO A 274 -11.66 16.15 10.25
C PRO A 274 -11.99 15.76 8.79
N GLU A 275 -12.98 14.90 8.60
CA GLU A 275 -13.59 14.69 7.29
C GLU A 275 -14.32 15.97 6.89
N GLU A 276 -13.65 16.86 6.16
CA GLU A 276 -14.36 17.83 5.33
C GLU A 276 -14.92 17.10 4.11
N PRO A 277 -16.13 17.46 3.60
CA PRO A 277 -16.67 16.83 2.41
C PRO A 277 -15.62 16.95 1.29
N PRO A 278 -15.30 15.85 0.58
CA PRO A 278 -14.25 15.88 -0.42
C PRO A 278 -14.59 16.95 -1.47
N PRO A 279 -13.65 17.86 -1.79
CA PRO A 279 -13.90 18.87 -2.82
C PRO A 279 -14.01 18.19 -4.18
N LEU A 280 -15.24 18.07 -4.69
CA LEU A 280 -15.64 17.49 -6.00
C LEU A 280 -15.17 16.03 -6.21
N PRO A 281 -15.91 15.19 -6.97
CA PRO A 281 -15.46 13.82 -7.19
C PRO A 281 -14.10 13.87 -7.89
N ALA A 282 -13.09 13.23 -7.30
CA ALA A 282 -11.87 12.98 -8.03
C ALA A 282 -12.22 12.01 -9.14
N ARG A 283 -12.03 12.40 -10.39
CA ARG A 283 -12.23 11.48 -11.51
C ARG A 283 -11.10 10.48 -11.50
N GLY A 284 -11.45 9.21 -11.33
CA GLY A 284 -10.50 8.11 -11.36
C GLY A 284 -10.66 7.24 -12.59
N LEU A 285 -9.61 6.48 -12.92
CA LEU A 285 -9.61 5.52 -14.00
C LEU A 285 -9.75 4.09 -13.47
N VAL A 286 -10.60 3.31 -14.14
CA VAL A 286 -10.86 1.91 -13.82
C VAL A 286 -10.66 1.06 -15.06
N PRO A 287 -9.90 -0.05 -15.01
CA PRO A 287 -9.81 -0.96 -16.15
C PRO A 287 -11.19 -1.50 -16.55
N ARG A 288 -11.48 -1.51 -17.85
CA ARG A 288 -12.59 -2.29 -18.40
C ARG A 288 -12.18 -3.75 -18.41
N ALA A 289 -13.10 -4.65 -18.05
CA ALA A 289 -12.85 -6.08 -18.16
C ALA A 289 -12.36 -6.44 -19.57
N GLY A 290 -11.16 -7.00 -19.64
CA GLY A 290 -10.54 -7.50 -20.85
C GLY A 290 -10.50 -9.03 -20.88
N PRO A 291 -10.06 -9.62 -22.01
CA PRO A 291 -9.77 -11.04 -22.07
C PRO A 291 -8.68 -11.43 -21.04
N PRO A 292 -8.63 -12.71 -20.63
CA PRO A 292 -7.62 -13.15 -19.68
C PRO A 292 -6.20 -12.93 -20.22
N PRO A 293 -5.27 -12.39 -19.41
CA PRO A 293 -3.87 -12.29 -19.79
C PRO A 293 -3.28 -13.66 -20.10
N VAL A 294 -2.38 -13.67 -21.09
CA VAL A 294 -1.64 -14.85 -21.55
C VAL A 294 -0.20 -14.88 -21.03
N LEU A 295 0.33 -13.74 -20.58
CA LEU A 295 1.66 -13.60 -20.00
C LEU A 295 1.58 -13.48 -18.48
N ARG A 296 2.64 -13.90 -17.79
CA ARG A 296 2.77 -13.84 -16.34
C ARG A 296 3.85 -12.85 -15.92
N ALA A 297 3.53 -11.99 -14.94
CA ALA A 297 4.46 -11.04 -14.36
C ALA A 297 4.62 -11.28 -12.85
N GLU A 298 5.86 -11.45 -12.39
CA GLU A 298 6.20 -11.47 -10.97
C GLU A 298 6.49 -10.04 -10.51
N VAL A 299 5.62 -9.50 -9.65
CA VAL A 299 5.63 -8.09 -9.28
C VAL A 299 6.10 -7.91 -7.85
N PHE A 300 7.24 -7.28 -7.68
CA PHE A 300 7.81 -6.87 -6.41
C PHE A 300 7.43 -5.40 -6.20
N ALA A 301 6.33 -5.19 -5.49
CA ALA A 301 5.72 -3.89 -5.32
C ALA A 301 5.62 -3.51 -3.85
N ASP A 302 5.72 -2.21 -3.59
CA ASP A 302 5.11 -1.60 -2.42
C ASP A 302 3.72 -1.05 -2.74
N SER A 303 3.14 -0.28 -1.83
CA SER A 303 1.80 0.28 -1.98
C SER A 303 1.64 1.16 -3.23
N PHE A 304 2.71 1.73 -3.81
CA PHE A 304 2.63 2.37 -5.12
C PHE A 304 2.41 1.32 -6.21
N GLY A 305 3.23 0.28 -6.22
CA GLY A 305 3.13 -0.82 -7.18
C GLY A 305 1.79 -1.57 -7.11
N GLU A 306 1.16 -1.65 -5.94
CA GLU A 306 -0.15 -2.27 -5.79
C GLU A 306 -1.26 -1.56 -6.58
N ALA A 307 -1.17 -0.23 -6.70
CA ALA A 307 -2.11 0.55 -7.51
C ALA A 307 -2.02 0.24 -9.02
N LEU A 308 -0.92 -0.35 -9.50
CA LEU A 308 -0.78 -0.75 -10.91
C LEU A 308 -1.46 -2.08 -11.21
N LEU A 309 -1.68 -2.93 -10.21
CA LEU A 309 -2.09 -4.32 -10.45
C LEU A 309 -3.41 -4.45 -11.21
N PRO A 310 -4.46 -3.66 -10.91
CA PRO A 310 -5.70 -3.74 -11.69
C PRO A 310 -5.47 -3.43 -13.17
N LEU A 311 -4.60 -2.47 -13.47
CA LEU A 311 -4.28 -2.06 -14.84
C LEU A 311 -3.37 -3.06 -15.56
N LEU A 312 -2.34 -3.57 -14.86
CA LEU A 312 -1.45 -4.58 -15.39
C LEU A 312 -2.18 -5.92 -15.61
N SER A 313 -3.25 -6.20 -14.85
CA SER A 313 -4.06 -7.40 -15.02
C SER A 313 -4.68 -7.55 -16.42
N LEU A 314 -4.82 -6.43 -17.16
CA LEU A 314 -5.29 -6.44 -18.55
C LEU A 314 -4.29 -7.08 -19.53
N ARG A 315 -3.03 -7.28 -19.11
CA ARG A 315 -1.92 -7.77 -19.95
C ARG A 315 -1.15 -8.93 -19.31
N PHE A 316 -1.07 -8.94 -17.99
CA PHE A 316 -0.30 -9.92 -17.23
C PHE A 316 -1.14 -10.57 -16.14
N GLU A 317 -1.00 -11.89 -15.99
CA GLU A 317 -1.28 -12.59 -14.74
C GLU A 317 -0.24 -12.13 -13.72
N CYS A 318 -0.60 -11.13 -12.92
CA CYS A 318 0.27 -10.54 -11.91
C CYS A 318 0.27 -11.45 -10.67
N VAL A 319 1.45 -11.93 -10.28
CA VAL A 319 1.62 -12.79 -9.11
C VAL A 319 2.57 -12.15 -8.11
N ALA A 320 2.35 -12.44 -6.83
CA ALA A 320 3.30 -12.11 -5.78
C ALA A 320 4.63 -12.85 -6.01
N PRO A 321 5.75 -12.33 -5.47
CA PRO A 321 7.05 -12.95 -5.60
C PRO A 321 7.09 -14.40 -5.13
N ILE A 322 7.70 -15.28 -5.91
CA ILE A 322 7.84 -16.70 -5.57
C ILE A 322 9.10 -16.87 -4.72
N PRO A 323 9.03 -17.45 -3.51
CA PRO A 323 10.21 -17.76 -2.71
C PRO A 323 11.21 -18.64 -3.48
N LEU A 324 12.50 -18.56 -3.13
CA LEU A 324 13.53 -19.33 -3.85
C LEU A 324 13.37 -20.85 -3.65
N ALA A 325 13.08 -21.30 -2.43
CA ALA A 325 12.84 -22.71 -2.12
C ALA A 325 11.72 -23.31 -2.98
N ASP A 326 10.80 -22.44 -3.38
CA ASP A 326 9.61 -22.75 -4.14
C ASP A 326 9.88 -22.80 -5.65
N LEU A 327 10.80 -21.96 -6.15
CA LEU A 327 11.26 -21.93 -7.54
C LEU A 327 12.12 -23.13 -7.94
N LEU A 328 12.77 -23.79 -6.98
CA LEU A 328 13.60 -24.99 -7.22
C LEU A 328 12.76 -26.26 -7.46
N ARG A 329 11.43 -26.17 -7.30
CA ARG A 329 10.49 -27.25 -7.63
C ARG A 329 10.17 -27.22 -9.13
N SER A 330 9.92 -28.40 -9.70
CA SER A 330 9.80 -28.64 -11.15
C SER A 330 8.45 -28.22 -11.78
N ASP A 331 7.55 -27.63 -10.99
CA ASP A 331 6.12 -27.42 -11.28
C ASP A 331 5.70 -25.93 -11.40
N VAL A 332 6.64 -24.97 -11.27
CA VAL A 332 6.31 -23.53 -11.31
C VAL A 332 6.07 -23.03 -12.76
N PRO A 333 4.95 -22.33 -13.05
CA PRO A 333 4.69 -21.74 -14.36
C PRO A 333 5.76 -20.72 -14.80
N ALA A 334 6.01 -20.63 -16.10
CA ALA A 334 7.02 -19.72 -16.64
C ALA A 334 6.63 -18.25 -16.35
N THR A 335 7.59 -17.46 -15.84
CA THR A 335 7.44 -16.02 -15.65
C THR A 335 7.98 -15.30 -16.87
N ASN A 336 7.20 -14.39 -17.45
CA ASN A 336 7.61 -13.63 -18.64
C ASN A 336 8.31 -12.32 -18.27
N LEU A 337 7.82 -11.67 -17.22
CA LEU A 337 8.30 -10.38 -16.76
C LEU A 337 8.54 -10.40 -15.25
N VAL A 338 9.69 -9.90 -14.81
CA VAL A 338 9.96 -9.53 -13.43
C VAL A 338 9.90 -8.01 -13.35
N LEU A 339 9.00 -7.49 -12.52
CA LEU A 339 8.80 -6.05 -12.33
C LEU A 339 9.11 -5.67 -10.88
N ASP A 340 10.13 -4.83 -10.68
CA ASP A 340 10.29 -4.10 -9.42
C ASP A 340 9.59 -2.74 -9.52
N VAL A 341 8.74 -2.43 -8.55
CA VAL A 341 8.19 -1.08 -8.34
C VAL A 341 8.65 -0.58 -6.99
N ILE A 342 9.48 0.46 -7.00
CA ILE A 342 10.01 1.08 -5.78
C ILE A 342 9.71 2.58 -5.78
N VAL A 343 9.24 3.13 -4.66
CA VAL A 343 9.12 4.58 -4.50
C VAL A 343 10.49 5.22 -4.19
N GLU A 344 10.81 6.36 -4.81
CA GLU A 344 12.16 6.93 -4.80
C GLU A 344 12.70 7.23 -3.39
N ARG A 345 11.85 7.65 -2.44
CA ARG A 345 12.26 7.82 -1.03
C ARG A 345 12.87 6.58 -0.38
N LYS A 346 12.56 5.37 -0.86
CA LYS A 346 13.16 4.14 -0.33
C LYS A 346 14.64 4.02 -0.65
N LEU A 347 15.10 4.63 -1.75
CA LEU A 347 16.51 4.61 -2.11
C LEU A 347 17.39 5.16 -0.98
N ALA A 348 16.95 6.28 -0.37
CA ALA A 348 17.67 6.96 0.69
C ALA A 348 17.36 6.45 2.10
N ARG A 349 16.18 5.86 2.30
CA ARG A 349 15.70 5.41 3.62
C ARG A 349 16.09 3.96 3.94
N ASP A 350 15.93 3.08 2.96
CA ASP A 350 16.00 1.64 3.16
C ASP A 350 17.30 1.08 2.56
N ALA A 351 17.85 0.05 3.19
CA ALA A 351 18.79 -0.82 2.49
C ALA A 351 18.02 -1.59 1.40
N PRO A 352 18.64 -1.96 0.27
CA PRO A 352 17.99 -2.81 -0.72
C PRO A 352 17.58 -4.13 -0.06
N THR A 353 16.27 -4.32 0.15
CA THR A 353 15.68 -5.55 0.68
C THR A 353 15.37 -6.57 -0.41
N LEU A 354 15.82 -6.32 -1.64
CA LEU A 354 15.69 -7.26 -2.74
C LEU A 354 16.36 -8.57 -2.28
N PRO A 355 15.64 -9.70 -2.17
CA PRO A 355 16.23 -10.93 -1.69
C PRO A 355 17.43 -11.27 -2.56
N ALA A 356 18.64 -11.15 -1.98
CA ALA A 356 19.86 -11.53 -2.64
C ALA A 356 19.83 -13.05 -2.80
N ARG A 357 19.82 -13.52 -4.05
CA ARG A 357 19.88 -14.95 -4.37
C ARG A 357 21.29 -15.25 -4.83
N SER A 358 21.92 -16.25 -4.22
CA SER A 358 23.32 -16.55 -4.51
C SER A 358 23.48 -17.07 -5.95
N ALA A 359 24.68 -16.92 -6.52
CA ALA A 359 24.97 -17.48 -7.84
C ALA A 359 24.78 -19.00 -7.88
N GLU A 360 25.02 -19.70 -6.76
CA GLU A 360 24.79 -21.13 -6.61
C GLU A 360 23.30 -21.48 -6.70
N ASP A 361 22.43 -20.65 -6.12
CA ASP A 361 20.98 -20.84 -6.20
C ASP A 361 20.47 -20.67 -7.64
N LEU A 362 21.04 -19.72 -8.39
CA LEU A 362 20.70 -19.47 -9.79
C LEU A 362 21.13 -20.61 -10.71
N GLN A 363 22.23 -21.30 -10.41
CA GLN A 363 22.69 -22.46 -11.19
C GLN A 363 21.80 -23.69 -11.02
N ARG A 364 21.00 -23.76 -9.94
CA ARG A 364 20.04 -24.84 -9.69
C ARG A 364 18.72 -24.65 -10.45
N VAL A 365 18.51 -23.51 -11.09
CA VAL A 365 17.33 -23.24 -11.92
C VAL A 365 17.53 -23.89 -13.30
N GLU A 366 16.77 -24.95 -13.59
CA GLU A 366 16.76 -25.64 -14.87
C GLU A 366 16.51 -24.67 -16.07
N PRO A 367 17.41 -24.57 -17.05
CA PRO A 367 17.28 -23.68 -18.23
C PRO A 367 16.15 -24.05 -19.21
N SER A 368 15.54 -25.21 -19.05
CA SER A 368 14.52 -25.78 -19.94
C SER A 368 13.13 -25.14 -19.80
N ARG A 369 12.99 -24.12 -18.94
CA ARG A 369 11.77 -23.34 -18.67
C ARG A 369 11.43 -22.35 -19.78
N ARG A 370 11.39 -22.80 -21.03
CA ARG A 370 10.89 -21.96 -22.14
C ARG A 370 9.37 -21.86 -22.06
N PHE A 371 8.89 -20.62 -22.23
CA PHE A 371 7.54 -20.23 -22.66
C PHE A 371 6.50 -21.36 -22.55
N ARG A 372 5.73 -21.35 -21.46
CA ARG A 372 4.47 -22.07 -21.40
C ARG A 372 3.37 -21.03 -21.33
N GLU A 373 2.35 -21.19 -22.16
CA GLU A 373 1.08 -20.50 -21.97
C GLU A 373 0.67 -20.61 -20.50
N ALA A 374 0.02 -19.56 -19.97
CA ALA A 374 -0.48 -19.58 -18.61
C ALA A 374 -1.25 -20.90 -18.35
N PRO A 375 -1.01 -21.59 -17.21
CA PRO A 375 -1.56 -22.92 -16.98
C PRO A 375 -3.08 -22.87 -17.06
N ARG A 376 -3.67 -23.86 -17.74
CA ARG A 376 -5.14 -24.00 -17.81
C ARG A 376 -5.70 -24.08 -16.38
N PRO A 377 -6.83 -23.42 -16.10
CA PRO A 377 -7.46 -23.51 -14.79
C PRO A 377 -7.84 -24.94 -14.45
N LEU A 378 -7.47 -25.39 -13.23
CA LEU A 378 -7.95 -26.63 -12.63
C LEU A 378 -9.47 -26.56 -12.38
N LEU A 379 -9.95 -25.38 -12.06
CA LEU A 379 -11.36 -25.07 -11.88
C LEU A 379 -11.64 -23.70 -12.47
N SER A 380 -12.71 -23.57 -13.26
CA SER A 380 -13.27 -22.27 -13.64
C SER A 380 -14.76 -22.28 -13.34
N LEU A 381 -15.21 -21.37 -12.48
CA LEU A 381 -16.61 -21.16 -12.15
C LEU A 381 -17.07 -19.84 -12.74
N GLU A 382 -18.13 -19.88 -13.54
CA GLU A 382 -18.76 -18.70 -14.13
C GLU A 382 -20.28 -18.75 -14.00
N GLY A 383 -20.91 -17.57 -14.01
CA GLY A 383 -22.37 -17.46 -14.04
C GLY A 383 -23.05 -18.28 -12.93
N ALA A 384 -24.00 -19.14 -13.32
CA ALA A 384 -24.73 -20.01 -12.40
C ALA A 384 -23.83 -21.02 -11.63
N GLN A 385 -22.63 -21.34 -12.12
CA GLN A 385 -21.71 -22.26 -11.43
C GLN A 385 -21.15 -21.65 -10.15
N LEU A 386 -21.11 -20.32 -10.06
CA LEU A 386 -20.71 -19.59 -8.84
C LEU A 386 -21.70 -19.79 -7.68
N ALA A 387 -22.91 -20.28 -7.95
CA ALA A 387 -23.87 -20.64 -6.90
C ALA A 387 -23.35 -21.74 -5.95
N ARG A 388 -22.34 -22.51 -6.39
CA ARG A 388 -21.69 -23.58 -5.62
C ARG A 388 -20.71 -23.06 -4.57
N LEU A 389 -20.39 -21.77 -4.58
CA LEU A 389 -19.55 -21.13 -3.58
C LEU A 389 -20.27 -21.05 -2.23
N GLY A 390 -19.59 -21.47 -1.18
CA GLY A 390 -19.95 -21.13 0.19
C GLY A 390 -19.68 -19.64 0.43
N VAL A 391 -20.52 -18.99 1.23
CA VAL A 391 -20.33 -17.58 1.57
C VAL A 391 -20.64 -17.39 3.05
N ASP A 392 -19.64 -16.97 3.81
CA ASP A 392 -19.78 -16.62 5.21
C ASP A 392 -19.75 -15.09 5.40
N HIS A 393 -20.33 -14.62 6.49
CA HIS A 393 -20.31 -13.22 6.96
C HIS A 393 -21.01 -12.17 6.07
N ALA A 394 -21.39 -12.49 4.82
CA ALA A 394 -22.18 -11.61 3.98
C ALA A 394 -23.61 -11.43 4.52
N ARG A 395 -24.06 -10.18 4.75
CA ARG A 395 -25.45 -9.90 5.18
C ARG A 395 -26.50 -10.40 4.19
N SER A 396 -26.21 -10.30 2.90
CA SER A 396 -27.09 -10.80 1.85
C SER A 396 -26.28 -11.33 0.67
N VAL A 397 -26.76 -12.44 0.11
CA VAL A 397 -26.15 -13.13 -1.02
C VAL A 397 -27.25 -13.42 -2.03
N THR A 398 -27.14 -12.83 -3.23
CA THR A 398 -28.04 -13.12 -4.34
C THR A 398 -27.29 -13.95 -5.39
N ARG A 399 -27.82 -15.13 -5.69
CA ARG A 399 -27.29 -16.03 -6.71
C ARG A 399 -28.09 -15.84 -8.00
N GLY A 400 -27.43 -15.46 -9.09
CA GLY A 400 -28.05 -15.22 -10.39
C GLY A 400 -27.37 -16.00 -11.52
N PRO A 401 -27.97 -16.02 -12.72
CA PRO A 401 -27.39 -16.70 -13.89
C PRO A 401 -26.05 -16.08 -14.32
N ASP A 402 -25.84 -14.79 -14.03
CA ASP A 402 -24.66 -14.03 -14.47
C ASP A 402 -23.63 -13.78 -13.34
N GLY A 403 -23.78 -14.45 -12.19
CA GLY A 403 -22.80 -14.41 -11.09
C GLY A 403 -23.39 -14.41 -9.67
N LEU A 404 -22.48 -14.20 -8.70
CA LEU A 404 -22.78 -14.16 -7.26
C LEU A 404 -22.71 -12.72 -6.75
N THR A 405 -23.83 -12.14 -6.34
CA THR A 405 -23.87 -10.79 -5.78
C THR A 405 -23.85 -10.84 -4.25
N LEU A 406 -22.87 -10.17 -3.65
CA LEU A 406 -22.71 -9.97 -2.22
C LEU A 406 -23.18 -8.56 -1.89
N SER A 407 -24.01 -8.40 -0.87
CA SER A 407 -24.44 -7.07 -0.42
C SER A 407 -24.52 -6.93 1.10
N GLY A 408 -23.99 -5.83 1.64
CA GLY A 408 -24.09 -5.48 3.06
C GLY A 408 -22.83 -4.88 3.71
N ALA A 409 -22.96 -4.41 4.95
CA ALA A 409 -21.86 -3.90 5.77
C ALA A 409 -21.09 -5.05 6.45
N GLY A 410 -19.76 -5.07 6.29
CA GLY A 410 -18.85 -6.05 6.92
C GLY A 410 -18.11 -6.95 5.91
N PRO A 411 -17.18 -7.80 6.39
CA PRO A 411 -16.47 -8.74 5.53
C PRO A 411 -17.39 -9.84 5.02
N ALA A 412 -17.18 -10.25 3.77
CA ALA A 412 -17.75 -11.45 3.17
C ALA A 412 -16.62 -12.42 2.87
N VAL A 413 -16.73 -13.68 3.28
CA VAL A 413 -15.74 -14.72 2.97
C VAL A 413 -16.33 -15.66 1.95
N LEU A 414 -15.68 -15.79 0.80
CA LEU A 414 -16.04 -16.74 -0.24
C LEU A 414 -15.27 -18.04 -0.02
N HIS A 415 -16.00 -19.13 0.14
CA HIS A 415 -15.47 -20.47 0.34
C HIS A 415 -15.60 -21.29 -0.93
N LEU A 416 -14.47 -21.82 -1.39
CA LEU A 416 -14.47 -22.95 -2.29
C LEU A 416 -14.12 -24.20 -1.50
N ALA A 417 -15.12 -25.03 -1.28
CA ALA A 417 -14.90 -26.44 -1.01
C ALA A 417 -14.38 -27.10 -2.29
N ALA A 418 -13.09 -26.98 -2.54
CA ALA A 418 -12.44 -27.73 -3.61
C ALA A 418 -12.09 -29.11 -3.03
N GLU A 419 -12.89 -30.13 -3.33
CA GLU A 419 -12.59 -31.51 -2.93
C GLU A 419 -11.20 -31.90 -3.47
N ARG A 420 -10.21 -31.97 -2.55
CA ARG A 420 -8.83 -32.44 -2.77
C ARG A 420 -8.24 -32.03 -4.13
N LEU A 421 -8.01 -30.73 -4.33
CA LEU A 421 -7.03 -30.31 -5.32
C LEU A 421 -5.63 -30.66 -4.81
N SER A 422 -5.03 -31.72 -5.31
CA SER A 422 -3.66 -32.12 -5.01
C SER A 422 -2.68 -31.28 -5.83
N ALA A 423 -2.58 -29.99 -5.51
CA ALA A 423 -1.61 -29.08 -6.11
C ALA A 423 -0.64 -28.59 -5.03
N ALA A 424 0.64 -28.43 -5.40
CA ALA A 424 1.66 -27.94 -4.48
C ALA A 424 1.38 -26.51 -4.02
N ARG A 425 0.80 -25.70 -4.92
CA ARG A 425 0.20 -24.39 -4.65
C ARG A 425 -0.99 -24.15 -5.56
N LEU A 426 -1.88 -23.27 -5.12
CA LEU A 426 -3.05 -22.85 -5.89
C LEU A 426 -3.00 -21.34 -6.11
N TYR A 427 -3.19 -20.91 -7.35
CA TYR A 427 -3.47 -19.51 -7.68
C TYR A 427 -4.96 -19.36 -7.89
N ALA A 428 -5.53 -18.35 -7.27
CA ALA A 428 -6.93 -18.01 -7.46
C ALA A 428 -7.02 -16.68 -8.22
N ARG A 429 -7.76 -16.70 -9.32
CA ARG A 429 -8.11 -15.51 -10.09
C ARG A 429 -9.58 -15.20 -9.90
N LEU A 430 -9.87 -14.05 -9.29
CA LEU A 430 -11.21 -13.56 -9.03
C LEU A 430 -11.53 -12.43 -10.01
N GLU A 431 -12.53 -12.63 -10.86
CA GLU A 431 -13.12 -11.54 -11.63
C GLU A 431 -14.40 -11.07 -10.95
N LEU A 432 -14.47 -9.77 -10.67
CA LEU A 432 -15.52 -9.17 -9.87
C LEU A 432 -15.95 -7.83 -10.46
N GLU A 433 -17.20 -7.46 -10.23
CA GLU A 433 -17.79 -6.17 -10.56
C GLU A 433 -18.18 -5.47 -9.26
N VAL A 434 -17.49 -4.39 -8.91
CA VAL A 434 -17.83 -3.52 -7.77
C VAL A 434 -18.92 -2.55 -8.22
N ARG A 435 -20.08 -2.56 -7.54
CA ARG A 435 -21.27 -1.77 -7.90
C ARG A 435 -21.53 -0.58 -6.96
N ALA A 436 -21.12 -0.69 -5.71
CA ALA A 436 -21.22 0.37 -4.71
C ALA A 436 -20.00 0.29 -3.79
N VAL A 437 -19.47 1.46 -3.41
CA VAL A 437 -18.07 1.57 -2.99
C VAL A 437 -17.91 1.32 -1.50
N PRO A 438 -17.11 0.32 -1.10
CA PRO A 438 -16.50 0.36 0.20
C PRO A 438 -15.30 1.32 0.20
N HIS A 439 -15.05 1.99 1.33
CA HIS A 439 -13.72 2.55 1.58
C HIS A 439 -12.77 1.36 1.59
N GLY A 440 -11.94 1.18 0.56
CA GLY A 440 -11.00 0.06 0.48
C GLY A 440 -11.64 -1.34 0.39
N PHE A 441 -10.87 -2.26 -0.17
CA PHE A 441 -11.17 -3.68 -0.16
C PHE A 441 -9.92 -4.46 0.23
N SER A 442 -10.05 -5.48 1.06
CA SER A 442 -8.92 -6.34 1.45
C SER A 442 -9.16 -7.76 0.96
N VAL A 443 -8.15 -8.35 0.31
CA VAL A 443 -8.08 -9.80 0.06
C VAL A 443 -7.08 -10.41 1.02
N LEU A 444 -7.42 -11.49 1.71
CA LEU A 444 -6.43 -12.23 2.50
C LEU A 444 -5.61 -13.19 1.62
N GLU A 445 -4.31 -12.92 1.51
CA GLU A 445 -3.31 -13.77 0.85
C GLU A 445 -2.47 -14.48 1.94
N GLY A 446 -2.59 -15.81 2.06
CA GLY A 446 -1.90 -16.57 3.12
C GLY A 446 -2.22 -16.13 4.55
N GLY A 447 -3.43 -15.61 4.78
CA GLY A 447 -3.87 -15.07 6.08
C GLY A 447 -3.41 -13.63 6.37
N ARG A 448 -2.73 -12.98 5.42
CA ARG A 448 -2.35 -11.56 5.53
C ARG A 448 -3.25 -10.71 4.63
N PRO A 449 -3.82 -9.60 5.13
CA PRO A 449 -4.59 -8.69 4.31
C PRO A 449 -3.66 -8.02 3.31
N ARG A 450 -4.03 -8.13 2.03
CA ARG A 450 -3.54 -7.30 0.96
C ARG A 450 -4.62 -6.26 0.68
N HIS A 451 -4.33 -5.01 1.00
CA HIS A 451 -5.22 -3.90 0.69
C HIS A 451 -5.20 -3.64 -0.81
N VAL A 452 -6.36 -3.69 -1.44
CA VAL A 452 -6.55 -3.36 -2.84
C VAL A 452 -7.71 -2.37 -2.92
N SER A 453 -7.41 -1.09 -3.12
CA SER A 453 -8.43 -0.08 -3.40
C SER A 453 -9.03 -0.34 -4.78
N LEU A 454 -10.24 -0.93 -4.83
CA LEU A 454 -10.95 -1.20 -6.07
C LEU A 454 -12.13 -0.24 -6.26
N PRO A 455 -12.12 0.61 -7.30
CA PRO A 455 -13.26 1.45 -7.64
C PRO A 455 -14.46 0.66 -8.14
N PRO A 456 -15.65 1.29 -8.27
CA PRO A 456 -16.73 0.74 -9.09
C PRO A 456 -16.22 0.31 -10.47
N GLY A 457 -16.64 -0.86 -10.93
CA GLY A 457 -16.22 -1.40 -12.22
C GLY A 457 -15.77 -2.85 -12.12
N ARG A 458 -15.26 -3.38 -13.23
CA ARG A 458 -14.84 -4.77 -13.32
C ARG A 458 -13.35 -4.91 -13.09
N HIS A 459 -12.97 -5.89 -12.27
CA HIS A 459 -11.60 -6.13 -11.86
C HIS A 459 -11.27 -7.61 -11.99
N ALA A 460 -10.01 -7.90 -12.31
CA ALA A 460 -9.44 -9.23 -12.22
C ALA A 460 -8.29 -9.19 -11.21
N LEU A 461 -8.42 -9.98 -10.14
CA LEU A 461 -7.41 -10.11 -9.10
C LEU A 461 -6.83 -11.50 -9.15
N THR A 462 -5.51 -11.62 -9.09
CA THR A 462 -4.81 -12.90 -8.93
C THR A 462 -4.05 -12.89 -7.63
N PHE A 463 -4.18 -13.96 -6.84
CA PHE A 463 -3.51 -14.10 -5.55
C PHE A 463 -3.02 -15.54 -5.36
N LEU A 464 -1.90 -15.67 -4.64
CA LEU A 464 -1.28 -16.94 -4.28
C LEU A 464 -1.98 -17.51 -3.04
N LYS A 465 -2.46 -18.75 -3.12
CA LYS A 465 -3.04 -19.46 -1.98
C LYS A 465 -2.11 -20.60 -1.56
N ALA A 466 -1.91 -20.72 -0.24
CA ALA A 466 -1.29 -21.89 0.34
C ALA A 466 -2.17 -23.13 0.07
N PRO A 467 -1.57 -24.34 -0.04
CA PRO A 467 -2.31 -25.58 -0.19
C PRO A 467 -3.04 -25.91 1.13
N GLU A 468 -4.26 -25.41 1.28
CA GLU A 468 -5.21 -25.83 2.33
C GLU A 468 -6.32 -26.68 1.71
N GLU A 469 -7.05 -27.45 2.53
CA GLU A 469 -8.21 -28.24 2.09
C GLU A 469 -9.38 -27.37 1.59
N GLU A 470 -9.33 -26.05 1.81
CA GLU A 470 -10.37 -25.09 1.45
C GLU A 470 -9.75 -23.78 0.89
N VAL A 471 -10.19 -23.33 -0.30
CA VAL A 471 -9.74 -22.04 -0.83
C VAL A 471 -10.69 -20.95 -0.33
N ARG A 472 -10.20 -20.11 0.58
CA ARG A 472 -10.93 -18.94 1.10
C ARG A 472 -10.50 -17.66 0.40
N VAL A 473 -11.44 -16.94 -0.19
CA VAL A 473 -11.24 -15.60 -0.75
C VAL A 473 -12.03 -14.63 0.11
N GLU A 474 -11.32 -13.88 0.95
CA GLU A 474 -11.97 -12.89 1.81
C GLU A 474 -12.13 -11.57 1.06
N VAL A 475 -13.31 -10.98 1.21
CA VAL A 475 -13.76 -9.78 0.53
C VAL A 475 -14.32 -8.84 1.58
N ALA A 476 -13.50 -7.92 2.08
CA ALA A 476 -13.92 -6.97 3.12
C ALA A 476 -14.15 -5.57 2.58
N ALA A 477 -15.21 -4.92 3.05
CA ALA A 477 -15.41 -3.47 2.92
C ALA A 477 -14.87 -2.77 4.17
N GLU A 478 -13.96 -1.79 4.04
CA GLU A 478 -13.53 -1.04 5.24
C GLU A 478 -14.60 -0.04 5.69
N GLY A 479 -14.55 0.30 6.98
CA GLY A 479 -15.41 1.33 7.58
C GLY A 479 -16.89 0.95 7.74
N GLY A 480 -17.28 -0.30 7.49
CA GLY A 480 -18.68 -0.73 7.61
C GLY A 480 -19.59 -0.23 6.48
N SER A 481 -19.02 0.27 5.38
CA SER A 481 -19.75 0.66 4.19
C SER A 481 -20.43 -0.54 3.52
N PRO A 482 -21.61 -0.36 2.89
CA PRO A 482 -22.28 -1.43 2.20
C PRO A 482 -21.45 -1.88 0.99
N LEU A 483 -20.89 -3.07 1.08
CA LEU A 483 -20.31 -3.78 -0.05
C LEU A 483 -21.43 -4.08 -1.05
N SER A 484 -21.26 -3.77 -2.33
CA SER A 484 -22.05 -4.38 -3.40
C SER A 484 -21.09 -4.89 -4.47
N LEU A 485 -20.84 -6.19 -4.44
CA LEU A 485 -19.86 -6.85 -5.30
C LEU A 485 -20.51 -8.02 -6.00
N ARG A 486 -20.28 -8.14 -7.31
CA ARG A 486 -20.73 -9.26 -8.11
C ARG A 486 -19.52 -10.05 -8.59
N VAL A 487 -19.34 -11.27 -8.09
CA VAL A 487 -18.34 -12.20 -8.63
C VAL A 487 -18.83 -12.68 -10.00
N LEU A 488 -18.01 -12.48 -11.02
CA LEU A 488 -18.29 -12.82 -12.42
C LEU A 488 -17.66 -14.16 -12.80
N ARG A 489 -16.42 -14.38 -12.35
CA ARG A 489 -15.65 -15.59 -12.60
C ARG A 489 -14.71 -15.84 -11.46
N LEU A 490 -14.45 -17.10 -11.20
CA LEU A 490 -13.41 -17.52 -10.29
C LEU A 490 -12.67 -18.71 -10.90
N GLU A 491 -11.38 -18.55 -11.10
CA GLU A 491 -10.51 -19.62 -11.56
C GLU A 491 -9.57 -20.07 -10.44
N LEU A 492 -9.43 -21.37 -10.27
CA LEU A 492 -8.33 -21.97 -9.55
C LEU A 492 -7.38 -22.59 -10.56
N ARG A 493 -6.11 -22.25 -10.46
CA ARG A 493 -5.01 -22.83 -11.21
C ARG A 493 -4.09 -23.48 -10.19
N GLY A 494 -3.66 -24.71 -10.42
CA GLY A 494 -2.73 -25.38 -9.52
C GLY A 494 -1.41 -25.66 -10.18
N GLU A 495 -0.41 -25.74 -9.32
CA GLU A 495 0.93 -26.29 -9.58
C GLU A 495 0.90 -27.82 -9.48
#